data_AF-A0A1I0WZ61-F1
#
_entry.id   AF-A0A1I0WZ61-F1
#
_cell.length_a   1.000
_cell.length_b   1.000
_cell.length_c   1.000
_cell.angle_alpha   90.00
_cell.angle_beta   90.00
_cell.angle_gamma   90.00
#
_symmetry.space_group_name_H-M   'P 1'
#
loop_
_entity.id
_entity.type
_entity.pdbx_description
1 polymer ?
#
loop_
_entity_poly.entity_id
_entity_poly.type
_entity_poly.pdbx_seq_one_letter_code
_entity_poly.pdbx_strand_id
1 'polypeptide(L)' 'MKGGIKMNDSLARILVSAKEMDKWVPVDYLIKYDIRNVDLLDLEDQGLLLVNRSKTNGLLLKLTLKGYHYFS' A
#
# COMPACT_ATOMS: atom_id res chain seq x y z
N MET A 1 -13.74 1.11 20.07
CA MET A 1 -12.56 0.36 19.59
C MET A 1 -12.13 0.97 18.27
N LYS A 2 -10.94 1.56 18.19
CA LYS A 2 -10.40 2.11 16.94
C LYS A 2 -10.11 0.91 16.02
N GLY A 3 -10.79 0.82 14.88
CA GLY A 3 -10.51 -0.21 13.88
C GLY A 3 -9.07 -0.04 13.41
N GLY A 4 -8.17 -0.90 13.86
CA GLY A 4 -6.79 -0.91 13.38
C GLY A 4 -6.81 -1.26 11.89
N ILE A 5 -6.16 -0.41 11.09
CA ILE A 5 -5.94 -0.65 9.66
C ILE A 5 -5.35 -2.05 9.49
N LYS A 6 -6.05 -2.93 8.79
CA LYS A 6 -5.70 -4.36 8.70
C LYS A 6 -5.09 -4.68 7.33
N MET A 7 -3.86 -4.21 7.11
CA MET A 7 -3.01 -4.73 6.04
C MET A 7 -2.29 -5.98 6.56
N ASN A 8 -2.31 -7.08 5.82
CA ASN A 8 -1.58 -8.28 6.27
C ASN A 8 -0.06 -8.10 6.15
N ASP A 9 0.68 -8.87 6.94
CA ASP A 9 2.14 -8.75 7.06
C ASP A 9 2.87 -8.95 5.72
N SER A 10 2.36 -9.85 4.86
CA SER A 10 2.98 -10.12 3.57
C SER A 10 2.85 -8.92 2.62
N LEU A 11 1.66 -8.33 2.58
CA LEU A 11 1.38 -7.14 1.79
C LEU A 11 2.17 -5.93 2.29
N ALA A 12 2.23 -5.73 3.61
CA ALA A 12 3.03 -4.69 4.24
C ALA A 12 4.51 -4.84 3.86
N ARG A 13 5.08 -6.04 4.00
CA ARG A 13 6.48 -6.33 3.62
C ARG A 13 6.77 -6.01 2.15
N ILE A 14 5.87 -6.37 1.23
CA ILE A 14 6.05 -6.07 -0.20
C ILE A 14 6.11 -4.56 -0.44
N LEU A 15 5.20 -3.80 0.18
CA LEU A 15 5.16 -2.35 0.03
C LEU A 15 6.35 -1.65 0.70
N VAL A 16 6.81 -2.15 1.85
CA VAL A 16 8.03 -1.72 2.53
C VAL A 16 9.25 -1.94 1.62
N SER A 17 9.47 -3.17 1.13
CA SER A 17 10.59 -3.45 0.23
C SER A 17 10.52 -2.67 -1.08
N ALA A 18 9.32 -2.45 -1.64
CA ALA A 18 9.17 -1.59 -2.81
C ALA A 18 9.56 -0.14 -2.51
N LYS A 19 9.25 0.37 -1.31
CA LYS A 19 9.64 1.72 -0.89
C LYS A 19 11.14 1.86 -0.68
N GLU A 20 11.83 0.86 -0.14
CA GLU A 20 13.29 0.83 -0.02
C GLU A 20 13.97 0.93 -1.40
N MET A 21 13.35 0.35 -2.43
CA MET A 21 13.80 0.42 -3.82
C MET A 21 13.27 1.66 -4.59
N ASP A 22 12.52 2.53 -3.92
CA ASP A 22 11.78 3.68 -4.46
C ASP A 22 10.79 3.37 -5.61
N LYS A 23 10.24 2.14 -5.64
CA LYS A 23 9.33 1.66 -6.69
C LYS A 23 7.85 1.85 -6.36
N TRP A 24 7.05 1.91 -7.42
CA TRP A 24 5.60 1.76 -7.37
C TRP A 24 5.21 0.31 -7.60
N VAL A 25 4.16 -0.16 -6.93
CA VAL A 25 3.66 -1.54 -7.05
C VAL A 25 2.26 -1.52 -7.67
N PRO A 26 2.06 -2.18 -8.82
CA PRO A 26 0.71 -2.38 -9.37
C PRO A 26 -0.16 -3.22 -8.45
N VAL A 27 -1.41 -2.78 -8.23
CA VAL A 27 -2.40 -3.45 -7.38
C VAL A 27 -2.69 -4.86 -7.85
N ASP A 28 -2.60 -5.12 -9.16
CA ASP A 28 -2.83 -6.45 -9.72
C ASP A 28 -1.89 -7.51 -9.16
N TYR A 29 -0.62 -7.14 -8.86
CA TYR A 29 0.33 -8.04 -8.20
C TYR A 29 0.00 -8.29 -6.73
N LEU A 30 -0.80 -7.41 -6.12
CA LEU A 30 -1.15 -7.42 -4.70
C LEU A 30 -2.46 -8.16 -4.42
N ILE A 31 -3.24 -8.53 -5.45
CA ILE A 31 -4.52 -9.25 -5.31
C ILE A 31 -4.37 -10.54 -4.51
N LYS A 32 -3.30 -11.31 -4.74
CA LYS A 32 -3.01 -12.56 -4.03
C LYS A 32 -2.56 -12.36 -2.57
N TYR A 33 -2.37 -11.12 -2.16
CA TYR A 33 -2.04 -10.72 -0.79
C TYR A 33 -3.19 -9.91 -0.18
N ASP A 34 -4.44 -10.19 -0.56
CA ASP A 34 -5.66 -9.63 0.02
C ASP A 34 -5.76 -8.09 0.00
N ILE A 35 -5.10 -7.41 -0.93
CA ILE A 35 -5.21 -5.94 -1.10
C ILE A 35 -6.65 -5.46 -1.28
N ARG A 36 -7.54 -6.31 -1.79
CA ARG A 36 -8.97 -5.99 -1.98
C ARG A 36 -9.73 -5.81 -0.67
N ASN A 37 -9.20 -6.33 0.43
CA ASN A 37 -9.76 -6.18 1.78
C ASN A 37 -9.15 -5.01 2.55
N VAL A 38 -8.19 -4.29 1.94
CA VAL A 38 -7.55 -3.11 2.53
C VAL A 38 -8.31 -1.86 2.10
N ASP A 39 -8.63 -1.00 3.06
CA ASP A 39 -9.17 0.31 2.79
C ASP A 39 -8.05 1.26 2.32
N LEU A 40 -7.86 1.33 1.00
CA LEU A 40 -6.82 2.17 0.39
C LEU A 40 -7.10 3.66 0.57
N LEU A 41 -8.38 4.05 0.67
CA LEU A 41 -8.78 5.44 0.84
C LEU A 41 -8.43 5.92 2.25
N ASP A 42 -8.76 5.12 3.28
CA ASP A 42 -8.38 5.43 4.67
C ASP A 42 -6.85 5.55 4.83
N LEU A 43 -6.09 4.68 4.15
CA LEU A 43 -4.62 4.76 4.14
C LEU A 43 -4.08 6.02 3.46
N GLU A 44 -4.72 6.46 2.38
CA GLU A 44 -4.35 7.68 1.66
C GLU A 44 -4.72 8.93 2.47
N ASP A 45 -5.91 8.97 3.09
CA ASP A 45 -6.38 10.05 3.97
C ASP A 45 -5.49 10.20 5.22
N GLN A 46 -4.98 9.09 5.75
CA GLN A 46 -4.00 9.11 6.84
C GLN A 46 -2.57 9.49 6.38
N GLY A 47 -2.35 9.66 5.07
CA GLY A 47 -1.07 9.99 4.48
C GLY A 47 -0.03 8.86 4.59
N LEU A 48 -0.49 7.60 4.71
CA LEU A 48 0.37 6.42 4.77
C LEU A 48 0.67 5.86 3.37
N LEU A 49 -0.24 6.05 2.43
CA LEU A 49 -0.17 5.49 1.09
C LEU A 49 -0.37 6.58 0.04
N LEU A 50 0.32 6.44 -1.09
CA LEU A 50 0.06 7.19 -2.31
C LEU A 50 -0.59 6.25 -3.32
N VAL A 51 -1.70 6.70 -3.91
CA VAL A 51 -2.40 5.98 -4.97
C VAL A 51 -2.23 6.75 -6.29
N ASN A 52 -1.76 6.06 -7.33
CA ASN A 52 -1.62 6.64 -8.67
C ASN A 52 -2.34 5.77 -9.70
N ARG A 53 -3.21 6.38 -10.51
CA ARG A 53 -3.85 5.70 -11.63
C ARG A 53 -3.02 5.87 -12.91
N SER A 54 -2.31 4.82 -13.29
CA SER A 54 -1.58 4.72 -14.56
C SER A 54 -2.50 4.25 -15.70
N LYS A 55 -2.29 4.80 -16.91
CA LYS A 55 -3.02 4.38 -18.11
C LYS A 55 -2.67 2.97 -18.58
N THR A 56 -1.45 2.49 -18.30
CA THR A 56 -0.95 1.19 -18.78
C THR A 56 -1.01 0.10 -17.73
N ASN A 57 -0.82 0.46 -16.45
CA ASN A 57 -0.62 -0.49 -15.36
C ASN A 57 -1.75 -0.45 -14.31
N GLY A 58 -2.85 0.24 -14.62
CA GLY A 58 -3.97 0.40 -13.70
C GLY A 58 -3.58 1.17 -12.44
N LEU A 59 -4.02 0.67 -11.28
CA LEU A 59 -3.77 1.32 -9.99
C LEU A 59 -2.38 0.94 -9.46
N LEU A 60 -1.59 1.94 -9.09
CA LEU A 60 -0.25 1.80 -8.53
C LEU A 60 -0.24 2.33 -7.10
N LEU A 61 0.45 1.62 -6.21
CA LEU A 61 0.61 1.97 -4.80
C LEU A 61 2.07 2.24 -4.47
N LYS A 62 2.31 3.21 -3.58
CA LYS A 62 3.63 3.47 -3.00
C LYS A 62 3.44 4.00 -1.59
N LEU A 63 4.23 3.52 -0.63
CA LEU A 63 4.21 4.08 0.73
C LEU A 63 4.79 5.50 0.73
N THR A 64 4.19 6.37 1.55
CA THR A 64 4.86 7.60 1.97
C THR A 64 6.00 7.26 2.94
N LEU A 65 6.82 8.26 3.31
CA LEU A 65 7.80 8.06 4.38
C LEU A 65 7.12 7.72 5.72
N LYS A 66 5.96 8.34 5.99
CA LYS A 66 5.14 8.04 7.17
C LYS A 66 4.61 6.61 7.14
N GLY A 67 4.08 6.16 5.99
CA GLY A 67 3.62 4.79 5.80
C GLY A 67 4.72 3.76 5.98
N TYR A 68 5.91 4.04 5.44
CA TYR A 68 7.08 3.18 5.62
C TYR A 68 7.40 2.97 7.10
N HIS A 69 7.51 4.04 7.89
CA HIS A 69 7.76 3.94 9.34
C HIS A 69 6.60 3.29 10.12
N TYR A 70 5.38 3.36 9.61
CA TYR A 70 4.22 2.73 10.24
C TYR A 70 4.18 1.22 10.02
N PHE A 71 4.63 0.73 8.86
CA PHE A 71 4.56 -0.68 8.45
C PHE A 71 5.88 -1.46 8.55
N SER A 72 6.99 -0.77 8.84
CA SER A 72 8.30 -1.38 9.12
C SER A 72 8.43 -1.71 10.59
#